data_AF-A0A699YQ29-F1
#
_entry.id   AF-A0A699YQ29-F1
#
_cell.length_a   1.000
_cell.length_b   1.000
_cell.length_c   1.000
_cell.angle_alpha   90.00
_cell.angle_beta   90.00
_cell.angle_gamma   90.00
#
_symmetry.space_group_name_H-M   'P 1'
#
loop_
_entity.id
_entity.type
_entity.pdbx_description
1 polymer ?
#
loop_
_entity_poly.entity_id
_entity_poly.type
_entity_poly.pdbx_seq_one_letter_code
_entity_poly.pdbx_strand_id
1 'polypeptide(L)'
;MFYVFFEAAQHADDTTPIILWLQGGPGCSSLFGMLYINGPCWVNEDDMSLRPNPGSWNRLFGMLFVEQPLGTGFSVPGDQGIPRTEVEVAADLYAGLNNWYRRYPHYQRRPLIVTGESYAGKYVPSLSHYILQATALHQGYLSKLQHPRDIGSEVDAPLFTLGGLAIGNGWTDAPTQQLVQGEVAWSMGLIDTEQRRQVDALSQQVVEL
;
A
#
# COMPACT_ATOMS: atom_id res chain seq x y z
N MET A 1 3.18 4.90 14.25
CA MET A 1 2.44 4.05 13.31
C MET A 1 2.37 2.65 13.87
N PHE A 2 1.18 2.06 13.91
CA PHE A 2 0.92 0.69 14.35
C PHE A 2 1.20 -0.29 13.20
N TYR A 3 1.73 -1.47 13.55
CA TYR A 3 1.98 -2.55 12.60
C TYR A 3 1.80 -3.91 13.26
N VAL A 4 1.53 -4.92 12.43
CA VAL A 4 1.60 -6.34 12.80
C VAL A 4 2.48 -7.07 11.80
N PHE A 5 3.43 -7.86 12.29
CA PHE A 5 4.33 -8.64 11.46
C PHE A 5 4.18 -10.13 11.75
N PHE A 6 4.10 -10.94 10.69
CA PHE A 6 4.19 -12.39 10.75
C PHE A 6 5.36 -12.87 9.92
N GLU A 7 6.19 -13.74 10.49
CA GLU A 7 7.28 -14.35 9.75
C GLU A 7 6.77 -15.37 8.71
N ALA A 8 7.59 -15.60 7.68
CA ALA A 8 7.45 -16.71 6.76
C ALA A 8 7.45 -18.04 7.53
N ALA A 9 6.40 -18.83 7.36
CA ALA A 9 6.25 -20.11 8.04
C ALA A 9 7.15 -21.20 7.45
N GLN A 10 7.61 -21.04 6.22
CA GLN A 10 8.44 -22.00 5.51
C GLN A 10 9.70 -21.34 4.96
N HIS A 11 10.85 -22.02 5.13
CA HIS A 11 12.12 -21.68 4.49
C HIS A 11 12.59 -20.22 4.67
N ALA A 12 12.29 -19.60 5.82
CA ALA A 12 12.70 -18.23 6.11
C ALA A 12 14.23 -18.09 6.18
N ASP A 13 14.77 -17.23 5.32
CA ASP A 13 16.18 -16.86 5.28
C ASP A 13 16.37 -15.38 4.88
N ASP A 14 17.64 -14.94 4.79
CA ASP A 14 18.02 -13.56 4.45
C ASP A 14 17.61 -13.14 3.03
N THR A 15 17.17 -14.06 2.18
CA THR A 15 16.71 -13.79 0.80
C THR A 15 15.19 -13.82 0.67
N THR A 16 14.50 -14.37 1.66
CA THR A 16 13.04 -14.46 1.68
C THR A 16 12.44 -13.04 1.69
N PRO A 17 11.55 -12.65 0.78
CA PRO A 17 10.99 -11.30 0.79
C PRO A 17 10.19 -10.97 2.05
N ILE A 18 10.15 -9.68 2.39
CA ILE A 18 9.13 -9.08 3.28
C ILE A 18 8.13 -8.36 2.40
N ILE A 19 6.87 -8.78 2.50
CA ILE A 19 5.74 -8.15 1.83
C ILE A 19 5.12 -7.14 2.78
N LEU A 20 5.20 -5.87 2.42
CA LEU A 20 4.39 -4.83 3.05
C LEU A 20 2.99 -4.87 2.44
N TRP A 21 1.95 -4.98 3.27
CA TRP A 21 0.56 -4.87 2.85
C TRP A 21 -0.07 -3.56 3.33
N LEU A 22 -0.61 -2.80 2.39
CA LEU A 22 -1.32 -1.55 2.61
C LEU A 22 -2.77 -1.67 2.13
N GLN A 23 -3.74 -1.53 3.05
CA GLN A 23 -5.14 -1.37 2.66
C GLN A 23 -5.40 0.05 2.13
N GLY A 24 -6.42 0.18 1.28
CA GLY A 24 -6.87 1.44 0.69
C GLY A 24 -7.81 2.25 1.57
N GLY A 25 -8.97 2.63 1.02
CA GLY A 25 -9.95 3.50 1.67
C GLY A 25 -10.13 4.83 0.92
N PRO A 26 -9.36 5.90 1.24
CA PRO A 26 -8.27 6.00 2.22
C PRO A 26 -8.71 5.81 3.67
N GLY A 27 -7.82 5.30 4.53
CA GLY A 27 -8.07 5.18 5.98
C GLY A 27 -8.69 3.85 6.44
N CYS A 28 -8.74 2.83 5.57
CA CYS A 28 -9.12 1.49 5.98
C CYS A 28 -7.93 0.79 6.67
N SER A 29 -8.20 0.05 7.75
CA SER A 29 -7.16 -0.69 8.46
C SER A 29 -6.57 -1.82 7.61
N SER A 30 -5.24 -1.93 7.57
CA SER A 30 -4.53 -3.09 7.01
C SER A 30 -4.75 -4.38 7.79
N LEU A 31 -5.32 -4.31 9.00
CA LEU A 31 -5.78 -5.49 9.72
C LEU A 31 -7.00 -6.14 9.05
N PHE A 32 -7.74 -5.41 8.20
CA PHE A 32 -8.74 -6.02 7.32
C PHE A 32 -8.07 -7.03 6.38
N GLY A 33 -7.00 -6.63 5.69
CA GLY A 33 -6.22 -7.55 4.85
C GLY A 33 -5.63 -8.72 5.64
N MET A 34 -5.15 -8.45 6.85
CA MET A 34 -4.63 -9.47 7.77
C MET A 34 -5.69 -10.52 8.13
N LEU A 35 -6.91 -10.10 8.45
CA LEU A 35 -7.97 -10.96 9.00
C LEU A 35 -8.95 -11.51 7.97
N TYR A 36 -8.99 -10.97 6.76
CA TYR A 36 -9.99 -11.35 5.76
C TYR A 36 -9.42 -11.65 4.37
N ILE A 37 -8.15 -11.34 4.09
CA ILE A 37 -7.56 -11.50 2.76
C ILE A 37 -6.40 -12.49 2.81
N ASN A 38 -5.21 -12.05 3.20
CA ASN A 38 -3.95 -12.77 2.96
C ASN A 38 -3.10 -12.99 4.21
N GLY A 39 -3.53 -12.52 5.38
CA GLY A 39 -2.85 -12.83 6.64
C GLY A 39 -3.03 -14.29 7.10
N PRO A 40 -2.41 -14.68 8.22
CA PRO A 40 -2.29 -16.09 8.64
C PRO A 40 -3.59 -16.71 9.12
N CYS A 41 -4.57 -15.89 9.50
CA CYS A 41 -5.82 -16.35 10.07
C CYS A 41 -7.00 -15.52 9.57
N TRP A 42 -8.18 -16.13 9.63
CA TRP A 42 -9.44 -15.48 9.41
C TRP A 42 -10.25 -15.42 10.70
N VAL A 43 -11.10 -14.40 10.81
CA VAL A 43 -12.09 -14.31 11.90
C VAL A 43 -13.34 -15.09 11.50
N ASN A 44 -13.83 -15.93 12.40
CA ASN A 44 -15.14 -16.57 12.28
C ASN A 44 -16.24 -15.59 12.71
N GLU A 45 -17.25 -15.40 11.87
CA GLU A 45 -18.32 -14.44 12.13
C GLU A 45 -19.23 -14.87 13.30
N ASP A 46 -19.39 -16.17 13.52
CA ASP A 46 -20.32 -16.71 14.50
C ASP A 46 -19.83 -16.52 15.95
N ASP A 47 -18.54 -16.69 16.20
CA ASP A 47 -17.97 -16.74 17.55
C ASP A 47 -16.72 -15.87 17.74
N MET A 48 -16.33 -15.09 16.72
CA MET A 48 -15.15 -14.23 16.69
C MET A 48 -13.82 -14.97 16.91
N SER A 49 -13.81 -16.31 16.84
CA SER A 49 -12.58 -17.10 16.95
C SER A 49 -11.72 -16.97 15.69
N LEU A 50 -10.42 -17.25 15.84
CA LEU A 50 -9.50 -17.25 14.70
C LEU A 50 -9.37 -18.67 14.15
N ARG A 51 -9.47 -18.80 12.82
CA ARG A 51 -9.14 -20.03 12.10
C ARG A 51 -7.98 -19.82 11.12
N PRO A 52 -7.15 -20.83 10.84
CA PRO A 52 -6.05 -20.69 9.88
C PRO A 52 -6.56 -20.32 8.47
N ASN A 53 -5.81 -19.44 7.79
CA ASN A 53 -6.03 -19.14 6.37
C ASN A 53 -5.15 -20.06 5.50
N PRO A 54 -5.71 -21.05 4.78
CA PRO A 54 -4.93 -21.95 3.92
C PRO A 54 -4.28 -21.23 2.73
N GLY A 55 -4.81 -20.06 2.34
CA GLY A 55 -4.28 -19.19 1.30
C GLY A 55 -3.30 -18.13 1.80
N SER A 56 -2.85 -18.21 3.07
CA SER A 56 -2.02 -17.15 3.63
C SER A 56 -0.70 -16.96 2.88
N TRP A 57 -0.36 -15.69 2.65
CA TRP A 57 0.91 -15.33 2.03
C TRP A 57 2.09 -15.54 2.98
N ASN A 58 1.84 -15.52 4.30
CA ASN A 58 2.90 -15.78 5.28
C ASN A 58 3.38 -17.25 5.26
N ARG A 59 2.78 -18.12 4.45
CA ARG A 59 3.36 -19.44 4.17
C ARG A 59 4.76 -19.32 3.57
N LEU A 60 4.99 -18.32 2.72
CA LEU A 60 6.21 -18.18 1.92
C LEU A 60 7.00 -16.90 2.21
N PHE A 61 6.35 -15.86 2.75
CA PHE A 61 6.97 -14.55 2.91
C PHE A 61 6.78 -13.98 4.31
N GLY A 62 7.64 -13.06 4.72
CA GLY A 62 7.34 -12.24 5.90
C GLY A 62 6.23 -11.25 5.54
N MET A 63 5.16 -11.18 6.31
CA MET A 63 4.02 -10.29 6.07
C MET A 63 4.02 -9.15 7.08
N LEU A 64 4.16 -7.92 6.60
CA LEU A 64 4.11 -6.69 7.39
C LEU A 64 2.83 -5.91 7.05
N PHE A 65 1.87 -5.89 7.97
CA PHE A 65 0.64 -5.12 7.86
C PHE A 65 0.81 -3.80 8.60
N VAL A 66 0.64 -2.68 7.90
CA VAL A 66 0.85 -1.34 8.48
C VAL A 66 -0.43 -0.54 8.40
N GLU A 67 -0.86 0.02 9.52
CA GLU A 67 -2.02 0.91 9.53
C GLU A 67 -1.61 2.33 9.13
N GLN A 68 -2.12 2.78 8.00
CA GLN A 68 -1.79 4.05 7.38
C GLN A 68 -3.00 4.58 6.60
N PRO A 69 -3.09 5.90 6.37
CA PRO A 69 -2.23 6.95 6.92
C PRO A 69 -2.32 7.10 8.45
N LEU A 70 -1.49 7.95 9.06
CA LEU A 70 -1.69 8.31 10.48
C LEU A 70 -3.12 8.85 10.66
N GLY A 71 -3.85 8.32 11.64
CA GLY A 71 -5.31 8.46 11.79
C GLY A 71 -6.08 7.16 11.53
N THR A 72 -5.45 6.15 10.94
CA THR A 72 -6.08 4.86 10.60
C THR A 72 -5.93 3.84 11.72
N GLY A 73 -7.04 3.25 12.17
CA GLY A 73 -7.02 2.19 13.18
C GLY A 73 -6.33 2.60 14.47
N PHE A 74 -5.26 1.90 14.84
CA PHE A 74 -4.42 2.18 16.01
C PHE A 74 -3.26 3.13 15.72
N SER A 75 -3.04 3.55 14.47
CA SER A 75 -2.08 4.61 14.14
C SER A 75 -2.65 5.98 14.47
N VAL A 76 -2.24 6.57 15.59
CA VAL A 76 -2.67 7.90 16.04
C VAL A 76 -1.75 9.00 15.46
N PRO A 77 -2.29 10.11 14.92
CA PRO A 77 -1.48 11.23 14.45
C PRO A 77 -0.90 12.02 15.63
N GLY A 78 0.29 12.59 15.44
CA GLY A 78 0.90 13.54 16.38
C GLY A 78 0.46 14.98 16.09
N ASP A 79 1.25 15.95 16.56
CA ASP A 79 0.94 17.39 16.45
C ASP A 79 0.81 17.90 15.00
N GLN A 80 1.47 17.22 14.04
CA GLN A 80 1.37 17.53 12.60
C GLN A 80 0.01 17.12 11.99
N GLY A 81 -0.81 16.35 12.73
CA GLY A 81 -2.13 15.90 12.29
C GLY A 81 -2.10 14.75 11.30
N ILE A 82 -3.24 14.54 10.63
CA ILE A 82 -3.42 13.52 9.58
C ILE A 82 -2.80 14.05 8.28
N PRO A 83 -1.94 13.27 7.59
CA PRO A 83 -1.34 13.69 6.33
C PRO A 83 -2.41 13.92 5.25
N ARG A 84 -2.20 14.94 4.42
CA ARG A 84 -3.17 15.44 3.44
C ARG A 84 -2.79 15.13 1.99
N THR A 85 -1.58 14.66 1.76
CA THR A 85 -1.07 14.32 0.43
C THR A 85 -0.40 12.95 0.41
N GLU A 86 -0.38 12.29 -0.75
CA GLU A 86 0.33 11.01 -0.91
C GLU A 86 1.84 11.14 -0.66
N VAL A 87 2.41 12.35 -0.80
CA VAL A 87 3.82 12.62 -0.48
C VAL A 87 4.05 12.55 1.03
N GLU A 88 3.18 13.19 1.81
CA GLU A 88 3.23 13.14 3.27
C GLU A 88 3.01 11.69 3.77
N VAL A 89 2.03 10.98 3.20
CA VAL A 89 1.80 9.56 3.52
C VAL A 89 3.02 8.70 3.20
N ALA A 90 3.66 8.92 2.04
CA ALA A 90 4.86 8.21 1.66
C ALA A 90 6.04 8.50 2.59
N ALA A 91 6.22 9.76 3.02
CA ALA A 91 7.25 10.15 3.97
C ALA A 91 7.04 9.49 5.35
N ASP A 92 5.82 9.49 5.87
CA ASP A 92 5.46 8.83 7.13
C ASP A 92 5.70 7.31 7.07
N LEU A 93 5.28 6.67 5.97
CA LEU A 93 5.52 5.24 5.74
C LEU A 93 7.00 4.92 5.63
N TYR A 94 7.76 5.75 4.91
CA TYR A 94 9.21 5.59 4.76
C TYR A 94 9.94 5.69 6.11
N ALA A 95 9.62 6.71 6.91
CA ALA A 95 10.16 6.87 8.25
C ALA A 95 9.76 5.70 9.16
N GLY A 96 8.51 5.23 9.07
CA GLY A 96 8.01 4.05 9.77
C GLY A 96 8.79 2.78 9.42
N LEU A 97 9.05 2.54 8.13
CA LEU A 97 9.84 1.40 7.66
C LEU A 97 11.29 1.49 8.14
N ASN A 98 11.95 2.64 8.02
CA ASN A 98 13.31 2.80 8.54
C ASN A 98 13.38 2.51 10.05
N ASN A 99 12.41 2.99 10.82
CA ASN A 99 12.34 2.68 12.25
C ASN A 99 12.11 1.18 12.52
N TRP A 100 11.29 0.52 11.70
CA TRP A 100 11.07 -0.93 11.79
C TRP A 100 12.36 -1.72 11.51
N TYR A 101 13.06 -1.42 10.41
CA TYR A 101 14.33 -2.07 10.05
C TYR A 101 15.48 -1.72 11.00
N ARG A 102 15.46 -0.54 11.62
CA ARG A 102 16.40 -0.18 12.70
C ARG A 102 16.16 -1.01 13.95
N ARG A 103 14.89 -1.29 14.28
CA ARG A 103 14.50 -2.16 15.40
C ARG A 103 14.79 -3.64 15.13
N TYR A 104 14.67 -4.09 13.89
CA TYR A 104 14.87 -5.48 13.47
C TYR A 104 15.97 -5.60 12.40
N PRO A 105 17.24 -5.38 12.77
CA PRO A 105 18.34 -5.28 11.81
C PRO A 105 18.60 -6.57 11.02
N HIS A 106 18.23 -7.74 11.55
CA HIS A 106 18.37 -9.03 10.86
C HIS A 106 17.51 -9.13 9.60
N TYR A 107 16.51 -8.27 9.43
CA TYR A 107 15.69 -8.24 8.22
C TYR A 107 16.22 -7.34 7.10
N GLN A 108 17.22 -6.49 7.35
CA GLN A 108 17.68 -5.48 6.38
C GLN A 108 18.20 -6.08 5.06
N ARG A 109 18.64 -7.34 5.08
CA ARG A 109 19.12 -8.07 3.89
C ARG A 109 17.98 -8.56 2.99
N ARG A 110 16.77 -8.70 3.55
CA ARG A 110 15.62 -9.24 2.84
C ARG A 110 15.04 -8.16 1.92
N PRO A 111 14.67 -8.49 0.67
CA PRO A 111 14.04 -7.51 -0.21
C PRO A 111 12.64 -7.16 0.29
N LEU A 112 12.32 -5.86 0.29
CA LEU A 112 10.99 -5.34 0.59
C LEU A 112 10.15 -5.31 -0.70
N ILE A 113 8.99 -5.95 -0.71
CA ILE A 113 7.99 -5.83 -1.77
C ILE A 113 6.83 -5.00 -1.24
N VAL A 114 6.52 -3.88 -1.89
CA VAL A 114 5.45 -2.97 -1.47
C VAL A 114 4.15 -3.38 -2.16
N THR A 115 3.15 -3.78 -1.40
CA THR A 115 1.88 -4.27 -1.94
C THR A 115 0.67 -3.62 -1.29
N GLY A 116 -0.47 -3.66 -1.96
CA GLY A 116 -1.72 -3.17 -1.42
C GLY A 116 -2.89 -3.27 -2.38
N GLU A 117 -4.05 -2.83 -1.92
CA GLU A 117 -5.31 -2.88 -2.66
C GLU A 117 -6.08 -1.55 -2.67
N SER A 118 -6.95 -1.34 -3.66
CA SER A 118 -7.92 -0.23 -3.70
C SER A 118 -7.19 1.12 -3.75
N TYR A 119 -7.43 2.05 -2.81
CA TYR A 119 -6.71 3.33 -2.75
C TYR A 119 -5.19 3.16 -2.53
N ALA A 120 -4.71 1.97 -2.16
CA ALA A 120 -3.28 1.68 -2.20
C ALA A 120 -2.69 1.70 -3.61
N GLY A 121 -3.52 1.76 -4.66
CA GLY A 121 -3.12 2.16 -6.00
C GLY A 121 -2.46 3.55 -6.06
N LYS A 122 -2.69 4.40 -5.05
CA LYS A 122 -1.96 5.66 -4.83
C LYS A 122 -0.79 5.50 -3.85
N TYR A 123 -0.97 4.75 -2.77
CA TYR A 123 0.05 4.59 -1.73
C TYR A 123 1.28 3.80 -2.19
N VAL A 124 1.08 2.63 -2.80
CA VAL A 124 2.15 1.73 -3.26
C VAL A 124 3.14 2.43 -4.19
N PRO A 125 2.71 3.09 -5.29
CA PRO A 125 3.64 3.79 -6.16
C PRO A 125 4.25 5.03 -5.49
N SER A 126 3.50 5.74 -4.64
CA SER A 126 4.02 6.93 -3.94
C SER A 126 5.16 6.57 -2.98
N LEU A 127 4.98 5.53 -2.16
CA LEU A 127 6.02 5.01 -1.27
C LEU A 127 7.20 4.44 -2.05
N SER A 128 6.93 3.65 -3.09
CA SER A 128 8.00 3.05 -3.91
C SER A 128 8.85 4.12 -4.59
N HIS A 129 8.21 5.15 -5.14
CA HIS A 129 8.92 6.31 -5.70
C HIS A 129 9.74 7.03 -4.63
N TYR A 130 9.17 7.29 -3.45
CA TYR A 130 9.89 7.92 -2.34
C TYR A 130 11.15 7.13 -1.94
N ILE A 131 11.07 5.79 -1.85
CA ILE A 131 12.23 4.92 -1.56
C ILE A 131 13.31 5.06 -2.64
N LEU A 132 12.92 5.05 -3.92
CA LEU A 132 13.87 5.22 -5.04
C LEU A 132 14.55 6.58 -5.00
N GLN A 133 13.82 7.64 -4.66
CA GLN A 133 14.37 8.98 -4.53
C GLN A 133 15.34 9.09 -3.35
N ALA A 134 14.98 8.57 -2.18
CA ALA A 134 15.88 8.55 -1.02
C ALA A 134 17.15 7.75 -1.33
N THR A 135 17.02 6.61 -1.99
CA THR A 135 18.17 5.82 -2.49
C THR A 135 19.06 6.65 -3.43
N ALA A 136 18.45 7.33 -4.40
CA ALA A 136 19.15 8.16 -5.38
C ALA A 136 19.84 9.38 -4.75
N LEU A 137 19.24 9.98 -3.72
CA LEU A 137 19.82 11.08 -2.94
C LEU A 137 21.13 10.61 -2.28
N HIS A 138 21.08 9.51 -1.53
CA HIS A 138 22.23 8.97 -0.81
C HIS A 138 23.32 8.39 -1.71
N GLN A 139 22.98 7.98 -2.94
CA GLN A 139 23.94 7.51 -3.94
C GLN A 139 24.39 8.62 -4.92
N GLY A 140 23.95 9.87 -4.73
CA GLY A 140 24.42 11.02 -5.51
C GLY A 140 23.94 11.06 -6.97
N TYR A 141 22.81 10.43 -7.29
CA TYR A 141 22.23 10.46 -8.64
C TYR A 141 20.77 10.92 -8.70
N LEU A 142 20.24 11.54 -7.65
CA LEU A 142 18.86 12.07 -7.62
C LEU A 142 18.54 12.98 -8.82
N SER A 143 19.48 13.83 -9.24
CA SER A 143 19.34 14.72 -10.40
C SER A 143 19.21 14.01 -11.75
N LYS A 144 19.47 12.70 -11.81
CA LYS A 144 19.31 11.88 -13.01
C LYS A 144 17.91 11.26 -13.15
N LEU A 145 17.05 11.38 -12.13
CA LEU A 145 15.67 10.91 -12.22
C LEU A 145 14.86 11.84 -13.14
N GLN A 146 13.92 11.27 -13.90
CA GLN A 146 13.10 12.04 -14.85
C GLN A 146 12.07 12.93 -14.13
N HIS A 147 11.64 12.56 -12.92
CA HIS A 147 10.62 13.29 -12.14
C HIS A 147 10.88 13.26 -10.62
N PRO A 148 12.01 13.79 -10.12
CA PRO A 148 12.25 13.82 -8.69
C PRO A 148 11.26 14.79 -8.03
N ARG A 149 10.49 14.29 -7.05
CA ARG A 149 9.80 15.13 -6.05
C ARG A 149 10.80 15.72 -5.06
N ASP A 150 10.50 16.87 -4.50
CA ASP A 150 11.25 17.36 -3.33
C ASP A 150 10.93 16.46 -2.13
N ILE A 151 11.94 15.73 -1.66
CA ILE A 151 11.83 14.86 -0.49
C ILE A 151 12.57 15.45 0.71
N GLY A 152 13.16 16.64 0.59
CA GLY A 152 14.03 17.23 1.60
C GLY A 152 15.46 16.66 1.57
N SER A 153 16.43 17.45 2.04
CA SER A 153 17.85 17.05 2.10
C SER A 153 18.22 16.21 3.32
N GLU A 154 17.33 16.11 4.31
CA GLU A 154 17.58 15.47 5.62
C GLU A 154 16.94 14.08 5.74
N VAL A 155 16.55 13.45 4.63
CA VAL A 155 15.97 12.10 4.63
C VAL A 155 17.03 11.07 5.01
N ASP A 156 16.74 10.20 5.99
CA ASP A 156 17.60 9.07 6.36
C ASP A 156 17.88 8.15 5.15
N ALA A 157 19.05 7.49 5.13
CA ALA A 157 19.32 6.45 4.13
C ALA A 157 18.41 5.23 4.36
N PRO A 158 17.92 4.57 3.29
CA PRO A 158 17.07 3.40 3.43
C PRO A 158 17.86 2.24 4.04
N LEU A 159 17.36 1.67 5.14
CA LEU A 159 17.93 0.48 5.78
C LEU A 159 17.48 -0.84 5.13
N PHE A 160 16.94 -0.78 3.93
CA PHE A 160 16.30 -1.89 3.22
C PHE A 160 16.38 -1.66 1.72
N THR A 161 16.19 -2.73 0.94
CA THR A 161 16.18 -2.66 -0.52
C THR A 161 14.76 -2.88 -1.05
N LEU A 162 14.29 -2.01 -1.94
CA LEU A 162 13.04 -2.23 -2.67
C LEU A 162 13.25 -3.34 -3.72
N GLY A 163 12.57 -4.48 -3.55
CA GLY A 163 12.62 -5.60 -4.49
C GLY A 163 11.52 -5.57 -5.56
N GLY A 164 10.43 -4.84 -5.34
CA GLY A 164 9.31 -4.75 -6.28
C GLY A 164 8.04 -4.19 -5.66
N LEU A 165 6.98 -4.14 -6.46
CA LEU A 165 5.65 -3.72 -6.02
C LEU A 165 4.54 -4.50 -6.71
N ALA A 166 3.37 -4.59 -6.09
CA ALA A 166 2.16 -5.18 -6.68
C ALA A 166 0.90 -4.48 -6.15
N ILE A 167 -0.13 -4.34 -6.99
CA ILE A 167 -1.36 -3.61 -6.64
C ILE A 167 -2.58 -4.46 -7.05
N GLY A 168 -3.43 -4.79 -6.10
CA GLY A 168 -4.72 -5.44 -6.35
C GLY A 168 -5.82 -4.40 -6.57
N ASN A 169 -6.53 -4.47 -7.70
CA ASN A 169 -7.72 -3.63 -7.99
C ASN A 169 -7.52 -2.13 -7.63
N GLY A 170 -6.37 -1.59 -8.02
CA GLY A 170 -5.93 -0.27 -7.56
C GLY A 170 -6.69 0.90 -8.19
N TRP A 171 -6.88 1.96 -7.41
CA TRP A 171 -7.22 3.29 -7.92
C TRP A 171 -5.93 4.02 -8.32
N THR A 172 -5.54 3.90 -9.59
CA THR A 172 -4.24 4.33 -10.12
C THR A 172 -4.38 5.56 -11.02
N ASP A 173 -5.28 5.54 -12.00
CA ASP A 173 -5.54 6.63 -12.93
C ASP A 173 -7.03 6.97 -12.92
N ALA A 174 -7.39 7.98 -12.13
CA ALA A 174 -8.79 8.35 -11.89
C ALA A 174 -9.53 8.73 -13.19
N PRO A 175 -8.96 9.58 -14.08
CA PRO A 175 -9.61 9.91 -15.34
C PRO A 175 -9.92 8.70 -16.20
N THR A 176 -8.92 7.84 -16.45
CA THR A 176 -9.09 6.65 -17.30
C THR A 176 -10.09 5.67 -16.67
N GLN A 177 -10.00 5.44 -15.36
CA GLN A 177 -10.88 4.49 -14.67
C GLN A 177 -12.32 5.01 -14.53
N GLN A 178 -12.53 6.32 -14.45
CA GLN A 178 -13.87 6.92 -14.37
C GLN A 178 -14.63 6.77 -15.70
N LEU A 179 -13.93 6.92 -16.83
CA LEU A 179 -14.54 6.87 -18.17
C LEU A 179 -15.09 5.48 -18.55
N VAL A 180 -14.65 4.41 -17.89
CA VAL A 180 -15.06 3.03 -18.21
C VAL A 180 -16.16 2.48 -17.29
N GLN A 181 -16.57 3.23 -16.26
CA GLN A 181 -17.54 2.75 -15.25
C GLN A 181 -18.90 2.35 -15.88
N GLY A 182 -19.42 3.15 -16.81
CA GLY A 182 -20.69 2.87 -17.48
C GLY A 182 -20.61 1.60 -18.34
N GLU A 183 -19.52 1.41 -19.08
CA GLU A 183 -19.28 0.21 -19.88
C GLU A 183 -19.16 -1.05 -19.01
N VAL A 184 -18.42 -0.98 -17.89
CA VAL A 184 -18.28 -2.11 -16.96
C VAL A 184 -19.63 -2.49 -16.36
N ALA A 185 -20.38 -1.52 -15.83
CA ALA A 185 -21.68 -1.78 -15.21
C ALA A 185 -22.68 -2.39 -16.22
N TRP A 186 -22.70 -1.87 -17.45
CA TRP A 186 -23.55 -2.39 -18.52
C TRP A 186 -23.16 -3.81 -18.93
N SER A 187 -21.86 -4.06 -19.11
CA SER A 187 -21.34 -5.38 -19.50
C SER A 187 -21.59 -6.45 -18.44
N MET A 188 -21.69 -6.06 -17.17
CA MET A 188 -22.05 -6.93 -16.05
C MET A 188 -23.58 -7.09 -15.87
N GLY A 189 -24.39 -6.43 -16.68
CA GLY A 189 -25.85 -6.48 -16.58
C GLY A 189 -26.43 -5.74 -15.37
N LEU A 190 -25.67 -4.81 -14.78
CA LEU A 190 -26.11 -4.01 -13.62
C LEU A 190 -26.99 -2.83 -14.03
N ILE A 191 -26.82 -2.35 -15.27
CA ILE A 191 -27.57 -1.22 -15.83
C ILE A 191 -27.98 -1.50 -17.27
N ASP A 192 -29.05 -0.85 -17.71
CA ASP A 192 -29.50 -0.93 -19.11
C ASP A 192 -28.72 0.04 -20.02
N THR A 193 -29.02 -0.03 -21.33
CA THR A 193 -28.36 0.79 -22.35
C THR A 193 -28.59 2.29 -22.17
N GLU A 194 -29.75 2.70 -21.63
CA GLU A 194 -30.06 4.12 -21.42
C GLU A 194 -29.31 4.66 -20.20
N GLN A 195 -29.30 3.90 -19.11
CA GLN A 195 -28.51 4.20 -17.92
C GLN A 195 -27.01 4.27 -18.23
N ARG A 196 -26.49 3.39 -19.10
CA ARG A 196 -25.09 3.47 -19.56
C ARG A 196 -24.78 4.83 -20.18
N ARG A 197 -25.62 5.32 -21.10
CA ARG A 197 -25.40 6.64 -21.74
C ARG A 197 -25.38 7.78 -20.71
N GLN A 198 -26.24 7.70 -19.70
CA GLN A 198 -26.28 8.69 -18.63
C GLN A 198 -24.98 8.66 -17.80
N VAL A 199 -24.52 7.46 -17.42
CA VAL A 199 -23.25 7.30 -16.69
C VAL A 199 -22.06 7.78 -17.52
N ASP A 200 -21.97 7.40 -18.80
CA ASP A 200 -20.89 7.80 -19.68
C ASP A 200 -20.83 9.33 -19.84
N ALA A 201 -21.98 10.00 -20.00
CA ALA A 201 -22.07 11.46 -20.08
C ALA A 201 -21.65 12.15 -18.77
N LEU A 202 -22.06 11.61 -17.62
CA LEU A 202 -21.63 12.13 -16.31
C LEU A 202 -20.13 11.92 -16.08
N SER A 203 -19.60 10.76 -16.45
CA SER A 203 -18.16 10.46 -16.33
C SER A 203 -17.31 11.42 -17.15
N GLN A 204 -17.75 11.81 -18.36
CA GLN A 204 -17.06 12.82 -19.16
C GLN A 204 -17.02 14.18 -18.44
N GLN A 205 -18.15 14.63 -17.87
CA GLN A 205 -18.21 15.87 -17.11
C GLN A 205 -17.28 15.86 -15.89
N VAL A 206 -17.20 14.73 -15.17
CA VAL A 206 -16.34 14.59 -13.99
C VAL A 206 -14.85 14.67 -14.35
N VAL A 207 -14.45 14.15 -15.49
CA VAL A 207 -13.04 14.16 -15.93
C VAL A 207 -12.59 15.53 -16.44
N GLU A 208 -13.52 16.38 -16.86
CA GLU A 208 -13.24 17.75 -17.33
C GLU A 208 -13.11 18.79 -16.19
N LEU A 209 -13.52 18.45 -14.97
CA LEU A 209 -13.41 19.29 -13.76
C LEU A 209 -11.99 19.31 -13.19
#